data_AF-A0A2R2MPK9-F1
#
_entry.id   AF-A0A2R2MPK9-F1
#
_cell.length_a   1.000
_cell.length_b   1.000
_cell.length_c   1.000
_cell.angle_alpha   90.00
_cell.angle_beta   90.00
_cell.angle_gamma   90.00
#
_symmetry.space_group_name_H-M   'P 1'
#
loop_
_entity.id
_entity.type
_entity.pdbx_description
1 polymer ?
#
loop_
_entity_poly.entity_id
_entity_poly.type
_entity_poly.pdbx_seq_one_letter_code
_entity_poly.pdbx_strand_id
1 'polypeptide(L)'
;MKLFEYDGKWDGYFEMIMGYQNKKILDYSDWFGIVLPWWKLSENHPNILNVYYEDIVEEPVSQVQRIAEHIGNPKDGATYQKIAEATTFHSMKTKKRVEGFDLQFNTDEGDVWKAGTPGMYRKGQIGDWKNYFTVSQNERFNAVYQCAMMHSGLQNMGNRYEWN
;
A
#
# COMPACT_ATOMS: atom_id res chain seq x y z
N MET A 1 -6.91 -2.76 13.95
CA MET A 1 -5.91 -3.77 14.33
C MET A 1 -5.56 -3.56 15.80
N LYS A 2 -5.42 -4.62 16.60
CA LYS A 2 -5.07 -4.53 18.04
C LYS A 2 -3.56 -4.25 18.26
N LEU A 3 -2.71 -4.52 17.26
CA LEU A 3 -1.24 -4.41 17.30
C LEU A 3 -0.67 -3.04 17.73
N PHE A 4 -1.41 -1.95 17.54
CA PHE A 4 -0.93 -0.59 17.84
C PHE A 4 -1.66 0.09 18.99
N GLU A 5 -2.56 -0.62 19.69
CA GLU A 5 -3.38 -0.17 20.84
C GLU A 5 -4.18 1.14 20.65
N TYR A 6 -4.09 1.78 19.48
CA TYR A 6 -4.77 3.02 19.17
C TYR A 6 -6.27 2.78 18.90
N ASP A 7 -7.11 3.52 19.60
CA ASP A 7 -8.58 3.49 19.49
C ASP A 7 -9.17 4.86 19.16
N GLY A 8 -8.34 5.88 18.94
CA GLY A 8 -8.75 7.22 18.57
C GLY A 8 -9.19 7.36 17.11
N LYS A 9 -9.50 8.61 16.73
CA LYS A 9 -9.98 8.98 15.39
C LYS A 9 -8.83 9.24 14.42
N TRP A 10 -9.17 9.40 13.14
CA TRP A 10 -8.23 9.75 12.08
C TRP A 10 -7.31 10.92 12.46
N ASP A 11 -7.83 12.03 12.99
CA ASP A 11 -7.01 13.22 13.28
C ASP A 11 -5.87 12.94 14.28
N GLY A 12 -6.13 12.13 15.32
CA GLY A 12 -5.07 11.78 16.25
C GLY A 12 -4.07 10.79 15.64
N TYR A 13 -4.52 9.88 14.78
CA TYR A 13 -3.64 8.99 14.02
C TYR A 13 -2.76 9.76 13.02
N PHE A 14 -3.32 10.78 12.36
CA PHE A 14 -2.59 11.68 11.49
C PHE A 14 -1.49 12.42 12.26
N GLU A 15 -1.82 13.00 13.41
CA GLU A 15 -0.82 13.68 14.26
C GLU A 15 0.26 12.72 14.76
N MET A 16 -0.09 11.48 15.07
CA MET A 16 0.88 10.43 15.37
C MET A 16 1.86 10.26 14.21
N ILE A 17 1.38 9.96 13.00
CA ILE A 17 2.26 9.77 11.82
C ILE A 17 3.12 11.01 11.57
N MET A 18 2.53 12.21 11.60
CA MET A 18 3.24 13.45 11.30
C MET A 18 4.23 13.86 12.40
N GLY A 19 3.94 13.56 13.67
CA GLY A 19 4.83 13.81 14.79
C GLY A 19 6.02 12.84 14.86
N TYR A 20 5.90 11.65 14.28
CA TYR A 20 6.92 10.59 14.30
C TYR A 20 8.05 10.74 13.29
N GLN A 21 8.07 11.81 12.48
CA GLN A 21 9.26 12.16 11.70
C GLN A 21 10.53 12.30 12.55
N ASN A 22 10.41 12.39 13.88
CA ASN A 22 11.53 12.45 14.82
C ASN A 22 11.68 11.27 15.80
N LYS A 23 10.73 10.33 15.97
CA LYS A 23 10.87 9.16 16.89
C LYS A 23 10.00 7.94 16.49
N LYS A 24 10.60 6.74 16.50
CA LYS A 24 10.01 5.42 16.19
C LYS A 24 8.97 4.97 17.23
N ILE A 25 7.68 5.28 17.06
CA ILE A 25 6.62 4.73 17.93
C ILE A 25 5.68 3.77 17.17
N LEU A 26 5.59 3.90 15.85
CA LEU A 26 4.88 2.93 15.00
C LEU A 26 5.93 2.23 14.13
N ASP A 27 6.08 0.92 14.30
CA ASP A 27 6.98 0.13 13.45
C ASP A 27 6.64 0.37 11.97
N TYR A 28 7.67 0.64 11.16
CA TYR A 28 7.56 0.91 9.71
C TYR A 28 6.77 2.19 9.31
N SER A 29 6.59 3.14 10.23
CA SER A 29 5.87 4.40 9.93
C SER A 29 6.66 5.44 9.13
N ASP A 30 7.99 5.35 9.10
CA ASP A 30 8.82 6.20 8.24
C ASP A 30 8.80 5.68 6.80
N TRP A 31 7.75 6.03 6.07
CA TRP A 31 7.57 5.63 4.68
C TRP A 31 8.69 6.15 3.78
N PHE A 32 9.16 7.39 4.00
CA PHE A 32 10.24 7.99 3.20
C PHE A 32 11.56 7.25 3.41
N GLY A 33 11.91 6.94 4.66
CA GLY A 33 13.10 6.18 5.02
C GLY A 33 13.08 4.73 4.51
N ILE A 34 11.91 4.16 4.23
CA ILE A 34 11.79 2.84 3.58
C ILE A 34 11.89 2.97 2.06
N VAL A 35 11.12 3.87 1.45
CA VAL A 35 10.99 3.93 -0.01
C VAL A 35 12.23 4.48 -0.70
N LEU A 36 12.83 5.56 -0.19
CA LEU A 36 13.94 6.24 -0.86
C LEU A 36 15.19 5.36 -1.04
N PRO A 37 15.64 4.58 -0.02
CA PRO A 37 16.77 3.68 -0.21
C PRO A 37 16.52 2.60 -1.25
N TRP A 38 15.32 1.98 -1.25
CA TRP A 38 14.95 0.97 -2.23
C TRP A 38 14.84 1.55 -3.63
N TRP A 39 14.28 2.75 -3.75
CA TRP A 39 14.21 3.47 -5.03
C TRP A 39 15.60 3.72 -5.60
N LYS A 40 16.50 4.31 -4.82
CA LYS A 40 17.88 4.56 -5.25
C LYS A 40 18.63 3.27 -5.61
N LEU A 41 18.40 2.19 -4.86
CA LEU A 41 18.98 0.90 -5.17
C LEU A 41 18.45 0.37 -6.51
N SER A 42 17.16 0.52 -6.79
CA SER A 42 16.56 0.04 -8.03
C SER A 42 17.16 0.67 -9.30
N GLU A 43 17.68 1.91 -9.22
CA GLU A 43 18.28 2.61 -10.37
C GLU A 43 19.49 1.88 -10.95
N ASN A 44 20.22 1.12 -10.13
CA ASN A 44 21.47 0.45 -10.52
C ASN A 44 21.41 -1.08 -10.40
N HIS A 45 20.27 -1.64 -9.98
CA HIS A 45 20.12 -3.06 -9.72
C HIS A 45 18.98 -3.65 -10.56
N PRO A 46 19.28 -4.27 -11.72
CA PRO A 46 18.25 -4.75 -12.66
C PRO A 46 17.40 -5.90 -12.10
N ASN A 47 17.78 -6.49 -10.97
CA ASN A 47 16.99 -7.52 -10.29
C ASN A 47 15.87 -6.92 -9.41
N ILE A 48 15.81 -5.59 -9.25
CA ILE A 48 14.77 -4.90 -8.47
C ILE A 48 13.72 -4.36 -9.44
N LEU A 49 12.45 -4.74 -9.23
CA LEU A 49 11.32 -4.22 -9.99
C LEU A 49 10.47 -3.31 -9.11
N ASN A 50 10.39 -2.03 -9.47
CA ASN A 50 9.41 -1.13 -8.86
C ASN A 50 8.02 -1.40 -9.44
N VAL A 51 7.08 -1.71 -8.56
CA VAL A 51 5.68 -1.95 -8.88
C VAL A 51 4.81 -1.01 -8.06
N TYR A 52 3.83 -0.39 -8.71
CA TYR A 52 2.92 0.57 -8.09
C TYR A 52 1.55 -0.07 -7.91
N TYR A 53 0.93 0.17 -6.76
CA TYR A 53 -0.39 -0.38 -6.46
C TYR A 53 -1.43 0.11 -7.46
N GLU A 54 -1.34 1.39 -7.84
CA GLU A 54 -2.20 2.04 -8.81
C GLU A 54 -2.12 1.37 -10.17
N ASP A 55 -0.90 1.14 -10.69
CA ASP A 55 -0.68 0.44 -11.97
C ASP A 55 -1.24 -1.00 -11.92
N ILE A 56 -1.14 -1.70 -10.78
CA ILE A 56 -1.72 -3.05 -10.61
C ILE A 56 -3.25 -3.01 -10.72
N VAL A 57 -3.88 -1.98 -10.18
CA VAL A 57 -5.35 -1.85 -10.19
C VAL A 57 -5.85 -1.40 -11.56
N GLU A 58 -5.17 -0.45 -12.20
CA GLU A 58 -5.59 0.11 -13.50
C GLU A 58 -5.27 -0.82 -14.67
N GLU A 59 -4.09 -1.44 -14.68
CA GLU A 59 -3.57 -2.23 -15.81
C GLU A 59 -3.11 -3.65 -15.38
N PRO A 60 -3.97 -4.45 -14.73
CA PRO A 60 -3.56 -5.67 -14.02
C PRO A 60 -2.88 -6.72 -14.89
N VAL A 61 -3.38 -6.94 -16.12
CA VAL A 61 -2.80 -7.94 -17.03
C VAL A 61 -1.39 -7.54 -17.45
N SER A 62 -1.17 -6.26 -17.75
CA SER A 62 0.16 -5.75 -18.13
C SER A 62 1.15 -5.85 -16.97
N GLN A 63 0.71 -5.57 -15.74
CA GLN A 63 1.58 -5.67 -14.56
C GLN A 63 1.92 -7.12 -14.24
N VAL A 64 0.97 -8.06 -14.37
CA VAL A 64 1.24 -9.50 -14.22
C VAL A 64 2.29 -9.95 -15.24
N GLN A 65 2.13 -9.57 -16.51
CA GLN A 65 3.11 -9.87 -17.55
C GLN A 65 4.49 -9.31 -17.21
N ARG A 66 4.56 -8.02 -16.85
CA ARG A 66 5.82 -7.33 -16.51
C ARG A 66 6.54 -8.01 -15.34
N ILE A 67 5.80 -8.44 -14.32
CA ILE A 67 6.37 -9.19 -13.18
C ILE A 67 6.88 -10.56 -13.64
N ALA A 68 6.10 -11.29 -14.44
CA ALA A 68 6.47 -12.61 -14.95
C ALA A 68 7.74 -12.58 -15.81
N GLU A 69 7.87 -11.56 -16.66
CA GLU A 69 9.07 -11.32 -17.47
C GLU A 69 10.29 -10.99 -16.60
N HIS A 70 10.12 -10.12 -15.59
CA HIS A 70 11.19 -9.73 -14.68
C HIS A 70 11.76 -10.91 -13.88
N ILE A 71 10.90 -11.83 -13.42
CA ILE A 71 11.34 -13.04 -12.70
C ILE A 71 11.82 -14.17 -13.62
N GLY A 72 11.90 -13.94 -14.93
CA GLY A 72 12.36 -14.92 -15.92
C GLY A 72 11.38 -16.06 -16.17
N ASN A 73 10.08 -15.84 -15.98
CA ASN A 73 9.03 -16.86 -16.12
C ASN A 73 7.87 -16.38 -17.02
N PRO A 74 8.13 -16.01 -18.28
CA PRO A 74 7.09 -15.57 -19.21
C PRO A 74 6.02 -16.66 -19.44
N LYS A 75 4.79 -16.21 -19.68
CA LYS A 75 3.61 -17.03 -19.99
C LYS A 75 2.87 -16.49 -21.21
N ASP A 76 1.83 -17.20 -21.64
CA ASP A 76 0.91 -16.74 -22.67
C ASP A 76 -0.10 -15.72 -22.12
N GLY A 77 -0.72 -14.96 -23.04
CA GLY A 77 -1.71 -13.94 -22.68
C GLY A 77 -2.91 -14.50 -21.91
N ALA A 78 -3.37 -15.71 -22.25
CA ALA A 78 -4.48 -16.37 -21.57
C ALA A 78 -4.16 -16.67 -20.10
N THR A 79 -2.92 -17.02 -19.79
CA THR A 79 -2.43 -17.24 -18.43
C THR A 79 -2.37 -15.91 -17.68
N TYR A 80 -1.87 -14.84 -18.28
CA TYR A 80 -1.84 -13.52 -17.65
C TYR A 80 -3.25 -13.01 -17.30
N GLN A 81 -4.22 -13.21 -18.21
CA GLN A 81 -5.62 -12.86 -17.99
C GLN A 81 -6.21 -13.62 -16.80
N LYS A 82 -6.03 -14.95 -16.76
CA LYS A 82 -6.49 -15.78 -15.63
C LYS A 82 -5.88 -15.37 -14.30
N ILE A 83 -4.58 -15.05 -14.27
CA ILE A 83 -3.92 -14.59 -13.05
C ILE A 83 -4.53 -13.25 -12.61
N ALA A 84 -4.62 -12.27 -13.51
CA ALA A 84 -5.19 -10.96 -13.22
C ALA A 84 -6.62 -11.05 -12.67
N GLU A 85 -7.47 -11.89 -13.27
CA GLU A 85 -8.84 -12.16 -12.81
C GLU A 85 -8.87 -12.80 -11.41
N ALA A 86 -8.01 -13.79 -11.16
CA ALA A 86 -7.90 -14.47 -9.87
C ALA A 86 -7.37 -13.56 -8.76
N THR A 87 -6.54 -12.57 -9.11
CA THR A 87 -5.92 -11.62 -8.17
C THR A 87 -6.66 -10.29 -8.05
N THR A 88 -7.87 -10.15 -8.63
CA THR A 88 -8.68 -8.95 -8.37
C THR A 88 -9.06 -8.88 -6.88
N PHE A 89 -9.29 -7.67 -6.37
CA PHE A 89 -9.71 -7.49 -4.98
C PHE A 89 -10.97 -8.31 -4.65
N HIS A 90 -11.95 -8.34 -5.56
CA HIS A 90 -13.17 -9.13 -5.39
C HIS A 90 -12.86 -10.63 -5.30
N SER A 91 -12.10 -11.17 -6.26
CA SER A 91 -11.73 -12.59 -6.29
C SER A 91 -10.97 -13.01 -5.02
N MET A 92 -9.96 -12.24 -4.61
CA MET A 92 -9.17 -12.53 -3.41
C MET A 92 -10.00 -12.46 -2.14
N LYS A 93 -10.84 -11.41 -1.99
CA LYS A 93 -11.73 -11.24 -0.82
C LYS A 93 -12.76 -12.37 -0.73
N THR A 94 -13.38 -12.72 -1.85
CA THR A 94 -14.36 -13.82 -1.91
C THR A 94 -13.71 -15.16 -1.57
N LYS A 95 -12.55 -15.46 -2.15
CA LYS A 95 -11.81 -16.71 -1.88
C LYS A 95 -11.46 -16.83 -0.40
N LYS A 96 -10.90 -15.77 0.20
CA LYS A 96 -10.57 -15.71 1.63
C LYS A 96 -11.78 -15.96 2.53
N ARG A 97 -12.92 -15.35 2.20
CA ARG A 97 -14.17 -15.56 2.94
C ARG A 97 -14.64 -17.01 2.87
N VAL A 98 -14.66 -17.59 1.67
CA VAL A 98 -15.07 -18.99 1.46
C VAL A 98 -14.16 -19.96 2.20
N GLU A 99 -12.85 -19.69 2.22
CA GLU A 99 -11.86 -20.50 2.92
C GLU A 99 -11.79 -20.21 4.44
N GLY A 100 -12.61 -19.31 4.98
CA GLY A 100 -12.65 -18.99 6.41
C GLY A 100 -11.47 -18.17 6.92
N PHE A 101 -10.72 -17.52 6.03
CA PHE A 101 -9.50 -16.78 6.34
C PHE A 101 -9.70 -15.26 6.50
N ASP A 102 -10.94 -14.78 6.59
CA ASP A 102 -11.27 -13.35 6.79
C ASP A 102 -10.55 -12.76 8.03
N LEU A 103 -10.34 -13.59 9.05
CA LEU A 103 -9.63 -13.25 10.30
C LEU A 103 -8.39 -14.13 10.51
N GLN A 104 -7.65 -14.50 9.45
CA GLN A 104 -6.49 -15.42 9.49
C GLN A 104 -5.37 -15.08 10.51
N PHE A 105 -5.43 -13.91 11.16
CA PHE A 105 -4.50 -13.50 12.22
C PHE A 105 -5.17 -13.38 13.60
N ASN A 106 -6.40 -13.85 13.73
CA ASN A 106 -7.03 -14.09 15.02
C ASN A 106 -6.82 -15.55 15.37
N THR A 107 -6.37 -15.78 16.58
CA THR A 107 -6.03 -17.11 17.11
C THR A 107 -6.59 -17.23 18.52
N ASP A 108 -6.62 -18.44 19.06
CA ASP A 108 -7.02 -18.68 20.45
C ASP A 108 -6.09 -17.97 21.45
N GLU A 109 -4.87 -17.64 21.04
CA GLU A 109 -3.84 -16.95 21.81
C GLU A 109 -3.98 -15.41 21.75
N GLY A 110 -4.83 -14.90 20.86
CA GLY A 110 -5.08 -13.47 20.71
C GLY A 110 -5.53 -13.07 19.30
N ASP A 111 -6.26 -11.95 19.22
CA ASP A 111 -6.71 -11.38 17.97
C ASP A 111 -5.79 -10.26 17.47
N VAL A 112 -5.40 -10.30 16.19
CA VAL A 112 -4.82 -9.13 15.52
C VAL A 112 -5.92 -8.14 15.09
N TRP A 113 -7.10 -8.63 14.71
CA TRP A 113 -8.21 -7.81 14.24
C TRP A 113 -9.28 -7.61 15.31
N LYS A 114 -9.82 -6.39 15.42
CA LYS A 114 -10.94 -6.11 16.32
C LYS A 114 -12.20 -6.83 15.81
N ALA A 115 -13.06 -7.31 16.70
CA ALA A 115 -14.33 -7.93 16.33
C ALA A 115 -15.17 -6.96 15.47
N GLY A 116 -15.86 -7.48 14.45
CA GLY A 116 -16.67 -6.68 13.54
C GLY A 116 -15.89 -5.84 12.51
N THR A 117 -14.56 -5.95 12.44
CA THR A 117 -13.76 -5.29 11.39
C THR A 117 -13.66 -6.15 10.12
N PRO A 118 -13.43 -5.54 8.94
CA PRO A 118 -13.31 -6.30 7.68
C PRO A 118 -12.01 -7.12 7.57
N GLY A 119 -11.19 -7.21 8.62
CA GLY A 119 -9.91 -7.90 8.62
C GLY A 119 -8.93 -7.29 7.63
N MET A 120 -8.18 -8.14 6.94
CA MET A 120 -7.15 -7.75 5.97
C MET A 120 -7.72 -7.04 4.72
N TYR A 121 -8.92 -7.44 4.25
CA TYR A 121 -9.51 -6.95 2.99
C TYR A 121 -10.55 -5.85 3.22
N ARG A 122 -10.09 -4.60 3.28
CA ARG A 122 -10.95 -3.44 3.57
C ARG A 122 -11.75 -2.93 2.36
N LYS A 123 -11.12 -2.18 1.46
CA LYS A 123 -11.78 -1.53 0.29
C LYS A 123 -11.14 -1.84 -1.07
N GLY A 124 -9.81 -1.92 -1.16
CA GLY A 124 -9.11 -2.23 -2.40
C GLY A 124 -9.30 -1.19 -3.52
N GLN A 125 -9.26 0.09 -3.16
CA GLN A 125 -9.51 1.20 -4.09
C GLN A 125 -8.44 2.28 -3.97
N ILE A 126 -8.14 2.95 -5.09
CA ILE A 126 -7.25 4.11 -5.16
C ILE A 126 -7.99 5.35 -4.63
N GLY A 127 -7.26 6.27 -3.98
CA GLY A 127 -7.78 7.60 -3.64
C GLY A 127 -8.68 7.68 -2.40
N ASP A 128 -8.85 6.59 -1.64
CA ASP A 128 -9.71 6.60 -0.44
C ASP A 128 -9.22 7.59 0.64
N TRP A 129 -7.96 8.02 0.59
CA TRP A 129 -7.39 9.05 1.47
C TRP A 129 -8.17 10.37 1.43
N LYS A 130 -8.76 10.71 0.28
CA LYS A 130 -9.59 11.92 0.11
C LYS A 130 -10.82 11.95 1.04
N ASN A 131 -11.25 10.79 1.54
CA ASN A 131 -12.36 10.68 2.51
C ASN A 131 -11.92 10.90 3.97
N TYR A 132 -10.62 11.02 4.23
CA TYR A 132 -10.06 11.14 5.58
C TYR A 132 -9.38 12.48 5.80
N PHE A 133 -8.57 12.93 4.84
CA PHE A 133 -7.79 14.15 4.97
C PHE A 133 -8.68 15.39 4.95
N THR A 134 -8.47 16.29 5.90
CA THR A 134 -8.89 17.68 5.74
C THR A 134 -7.95 18.41 4.77
N VAL A 135 -8.38 19.56 4.23
CA VAL A 135 -7.53 20.40 3.37
C VAL A 135 -6.21 20.75 4.07
N SER A 136 -6.27 21.16 5.34
CA SER A 136 -5.08 21.53 6.11
C SER A 136 -4.15 20.34 6.40
N GLN A 137 -4.70 19.14 6.61
CA GLN A 137 -3.90 17.92 6.74
C GLN A 137 -3.20 17.57 5.43
N ASN A 138 -3.90 17.72 4.30
CA ASN A 138 -3.34 17.47 2.98
C ASN A 138 -2.18 18.43 2.68
N GLU A 139 -2.38 19.73 2.90
CA GLU A 139 -1.34 20.75 2.71
C GLU A 139 -0.10 20.48 3.55
N ARG A 140 -0.28 20.12 4.84
CA ARG A 140 0.84 19.79 5.73
C ARG A 140 1.59 18.54 5.28
N PHE A 141 0.88 17.49 4.88
CA PHE A 141 1.49 16.27 4.37
C PHE A 141 2.23 16.53 3.06
N ASN A 142 1.64 17.29 2.14
CA ASN A 142 2.24 17.65 0.86
C ASN A 142 3.53 18.46 1.04
N ALA A 143 3.58 19.41 1.98
CA ALA A 143 4.81 20.14 2.28
C ALA A 143 5.95 19.21 2.74
N VAL A 144 5.62 18.25 3.61
CA VAL A 144 6.55 17.21 4.05
C VAL A 144 7.00 16.32 2.89
N TYR A 145 6.07 15.85 2.08
CA TYR A 145 6.34 14.98 0.94
C TYR A 145 7.29 15.66 -0.05
N GLN A 146 7.01 16.91 -0.42
CA GLN A 146 7.83 17.67 -1.36
C GLN A 146 9.26 17.89 -0.82
N CYS A 147 9.39 18.14 0.49
CA CYS A 147 10.71 18.26 1.11
C CYS A 147 11.46 16.93 1.12
N ALA A 148 10.81 15.83 1.50
CA ALA A 148 11.44 14.52 1.64
C ALA A 148 11.78 13.87 0.30
N MET A 149 10.97 14.10 -0.73
CA MET A 149 11.18 13.57 -2.08
C MET A 149 12.00 14.49 -2.99
N MET A 150 12.51 15.59 -2.46
CA MET A 150 13.31 16.52 -3.23
C MET A 150 14.55 15.81 -3.80
N HIS A 151 14.79 15.98 -5.10
CA HIS A 151 15.90 15.38 -5.84
C HIS A 151 15.90 13.84 -5.93
N SER A 152 14.84 13.14 -5.51
CA SER A 152 14.77 11.68 -5.64
C SER A 152 14.27 11.21 -7.02
N GLY A 153 13.72 12.13 -7.82
CA GLY A 153 12.99 11.79 -9.05
C GLY A 153 11.52 11.38 -8.78
N LEU A 154 11.13 11.22 -7.52
CA LEU A 154 9.77 10.86 -7.10
C LEU A 154 8.90 12.05 -6.68
N GLN A 155 9.42 13.28 -6.67
CA GLN A 155 8.69 14.47 -6.20
C GLN A 155 7.35 14.72 -6.92
N ASN A 156 7.21 14.20 -8.15
CA ASN A 156 6.00 14.31 -8.96
C ASN A 156 5.20 13.01 -9.05
N MET A 157 5.58 11.96 -8.31
CA MET A 157 4.85 10.69 -8.33
C MET A 157 3.40 10.85 -7.85
N GLY A 158 3.17 11.77 -6.91
CA GLY A 158 1.82 12.17 -6.51
C GLY A 158 0.99 12.78 -7.66
N ASN A 159 1.60 13.49 -8.61
CA ASN A 159 0.87 14.02 -9.77
C ASN A 159 0.41 12.90 -10.72
N ARG A 160 1.19 11.83 -10.84
CA ARG A 160 0.87 10.68 -11.72
C ARG A 160 -0.41 9.98 -11.28
N TYR A 161 -0.71 9.97 -9.99
CA TYR A 161 -1.81 9.23 -9.38
C TYR A 161 -2.82 10.12 -8.64
N GLU A 162 -2.77 11.44 -8.88
CA GLU A 162 -3.64 12.44 -8.23
C GLU A 162 -3.60 12.41 -6.68
N TRP A 163 -2.42 12.24 -6.10
CA TRP A 163 -2.19 12.33 -4.66
C TRP A 163 -2.02 13.78 -4.16
N ASN A 164 -1.99 14.77 -5.06
CA ASN A 164 -1.71 16.17 -4.75
C ASN A 164 -2.98 17.02 -4.66
#